data_AF-A0A2V7LK65-F1
#
_entry.id   AF-A0A2V7LK65-F1
#
_cell.length_a   1.000
_cell.length_b   1.000
_cell.length_c   1.000
_cell.angle_alpha   90.00
_cell.angle_beta   90.00
_cell.angle_gamma   90.00
#
_symmetry.space_group_name_H-M   'P 1'
#
loop_
_entity.id
_entity.type
_entity.pdbx_description
1 polymer ?
#
loop_
_entity_poly.entity_id
_entity_poly.type
_entity_poly.pdbx_seq_one_letter_code
_entity_poly.pdbx_strand_id
1 'polypeptide(L)'
;MALGADRYASRADTLAFIGCVMLSVAAMSLPERVRDPVARGLRQTVLAPFLTLQQKTELLSASLLRYETVVAQRDSAALAATFLPELRGENARLRGLLGLGQRLSSGYVPAEVLHEPEPSGNLTFIISAGRKQGVKPLTAVVSPEGLVGIVSSVDAQTGVVVTWAHPDFRASAMAADGSVYGIVAPHGTEGPRVWLLELHGVAYRQLVPNGTEILTSGLGGVLPRGIPIGTVVGVAGEAEGWERTYLVRPAVHPAAVTHVMILTGPPIRGDLRSVFETGGGGASGGGGGGVYTIRARPGPSAAAGFLVGLVRDALTPASFGAGALAHTLVGYLSSWSKAVFFAENLFVNGCLFFAGTWFRNLAVALASGKLKGGLLGWELLVWSPLQSLTTAVAGVLVLWLFGRHLAIRVSDVM
;
A
#
# COMPACT_ATOMS: atom_id res chain seq x y z
N MET A 1 28.97 15.88 -52.26
CA MET A 1 28.97 16.65 -50.99
C MET A 1 28.59 18.08 -51.34
N ALA A 2 27.38 18.53 -50.99
CA ALA A 2 26.80 19.77 -51.52
C ALA A 2 26.44 20.76 -50.39
N LEU A 3 26.63 22.05 -50.64
CA LEU A 3 26.34 23.13 -49.70
C LEU A 3 24.82 23.42 -49.67
N GLY A 4 24.13 22.86 -48.68
CA GLY A 4 22.71 23.12 -48.41
C GLY A 4 22.46 24.46 -47.71
N ALA A 5 22.80 25.58 -48.35
CA ALA A 5 22.64 26.92 -47.80
C ALA A 5 21.22 27.49 -48.02
N ASP A 6 20.21 26.92 -47.36
CA ASP A 6 18.81 27.37 -47.41
C ASP A 6 18.09 26.88 -46.11
N ARG A 7 17.43 27.68 -45.26
CA ARG A 7 17.08 29.12 -45.28
C ARG A 7 17.35 29.75 -43.90
N TYR A 8 18.19 30.78 -43.86
CA TYR A 8 18.34 31.64 -42.67
C TYR A 8 17.17 32.64 -42.60
N ALA A 9 16.59 32.82 -41.40
CA ALA A 9 15.58 33.81 -41.00
C ALA A 9 14.43 34.08 -42.00
N SER A 10 13.19 33.69 -41.64
CA SER A 10 12.05 33.99 -42.50
C SER A 10 11.78 35.51 -42.58
N ARG A 11 11.08 35.94 -43.63
CA ARG A 11 10.59 37.32 -43.74
C ARG A 11 9.64 37.69 -42.59
N ALA A 12 8.98 36.72 -41.96
CA ALA A 12 8.14 36.96 -40.79
C ALA A 12 8.96 37.24 -39.52
N ASP A 13 10.08 36.54 -39.31
CA ASP A 13 10.95 36.73 -38.13
C ASP A 13 11.61 38.12 -38.14
N THR A 14 12.05 38.55 -39.32
CA THR A 14 12.65 39.87 -39.53
C THR A 14 11.62 41.01 -39.46
N LEU A 15 10.40 40.82 -39.97
CA LEU A 15 9.29 41.76 -39.76
C LEU A 15 8.89 41.86 -38.28
N ALA A 16 8.83 40.74 -37.55
CA ALA A 16 8.53 40.72 -36.12
C ALA A 16 9.61 41.49 -35.31
N PHE A 17 10.88 41.31 -35.65
CA PHE A 17 11.98 42.07 -35.05
C PHE A 17 11.85 43.58 -35.30
N ILE A 18 11.62 44.01 -36.55
CA ILE A 18 11.43 45.43 -36.89
C ILE A 18 10.20 46.01 -36.17
N GLY A 19 9.10 45.26 -36.11
CA GLY A 19 7.90 45.64 -35.35
C GLY A 19 8.18 45.84 -33.86
N CYS A 20 8.92 44.94 -33.21
CA CYS A 20 9.31 45.08 -31.80
C CYS A 20 10.21 46.29 -31.56
N VAL A 21 11.15 46.59 -32.46
CA VAL A 21 12.00 47.79 -32.36
C VAL A 21 11.17 49.07 -32.49
N MET A 22 10.31 49.17 -33.52
CA MET A 22 9.42 50.32 -33.71
C MET A 22 8.47 50.54 -32.52
N LEU A 23 7.90 49.46 -31.97
CA LEU A 23 7.03 49.51 -30.79
C LEU A 23 7.79 49.96 -29.53
N SER A 24 9.06 49.54 -29.37
CA SER A 24 9.90 49.93 -28.23
C SER A 24 10.30 51.40 -28.29
N VAL A 25 10.64 51.91 -29.49
CA VAL A 25 10.92 53.34 -29.72
C VAL A 25 9.67 54.19 -29.48
N ALA A 26 8.50 53.73 -29.95
CA ALA A 26 7.23 54.39 -29.66
C ALA A 26 6.92 54.42 -28.14
N ALA A 27 7.16 53.31 -27.43
CA ALA A 27 6.98 53.24 -25.97
C ALA A 27 7.86 54.25 -25.21
N MET A 28 9.10 54.46 -25.65
CA MET A 28 10.00 55.48 -25.09
C MET A 28 9.46 56.91 -25.26
N SER A 29 8.72 57.21 -26.34
CA SER A 29 8.19 58.56 -26.62
C SER A 29 6.86 58.89 -25.91
N LEU A 30 6.21 57.94 -25.23
CA LEU A 30 4.91 58.19 -24.58
C LEU A 30 5.02 59.12 -23.35
N PRO A 31 4.13 60.13 -23.20
CA PRO A 31 4.09 60.99 -22.01
C PRO A 31 3.87 60.25 -20.70
N GLU A 32 4.45 60.75 -19.61
CA GLU A 32 4.47 60.09 -18.29
C GLU A 32 3.06 59.76 -17.74
N ARG A 33 2.06 60.61 -18.01
CA ARG A 33 0.65 60.39 -17.63
C ARG A 33 0.07 59.05 -18.13
N VAL A 34 0.58 58.51 -19.23
CA VAL A 34 0.17 57.21 -19.79
C VAL A 34 1.11 56.07 -19.35
N ARG A 35 2.36 56.40 -19.03
CA ARG A 35 3.41 55.46 -18.63
C ARG A 35 3.12 54.80 -17.27
N ASP A 36 2.73 55.57 -16.27
CA ASP A 36 2.49 55.08 -14.91
C ASP A 36 1.32 54.12 -14.69
N PRO A 37 0.13 54.26 -15.32
CA PRO A 37 -0.91 53.23 -15.23
C PRO A 37 -0.49 51.93 -15.94
N VAL A 38 0.17 52.02 -17.09
CA VAL A 38 0.67 50.85 -17.84
C VAL A 38 1.75 50.10 -17.05
N ALA A 39 2.72 50.81 -16.47
CA ALA A 39 3.77 50.22 -15.63
C ALA A 39 3.25 49.65 -14.30
N ARG A 40 2.06 50.07 -13.82
CA ARG A 40 1.38 49.44 -12.67
C ARG A 40 0.65 48.16 -13.06
N GLY A 41 -0.10 48.18 -14.17
CA GLY A 41 -0.75 46.97 -14.72
C GLY A 41 0.26 45.87 -15.03
N LEU A 42 1.41 46.25 -15.61
CA LEU A 42 2.53 45.32 -15.82
C LEU A 42 3.13 44.81 -14.51
N ARG A 43 3.38 45.65 -13.49
CA ARG A 43 3.86 45.14 -12.19
C ARG A 43 2.94 44.11 -11.57
N GLN A 44 1.62 44.29 -11.68
CA GLN A 44 0.64 43.34 -11.17
C GLN A 44 0.66 42.01 -11.97
N THR A 45 0.79 42.04 -13.29
CA THR A 45 0.92 40.81 -14.10
C THR A 45 2.31 40.17 -14.06
N VAL A 46 3.35 40.92 -13.70
CA VAL A 46 4.75 40.45 -13.52
C VAL A 46 4.97 39.75 -12.18
N LEU A 47 4.41 40.29 -11.09
CA LEU A 47 4.60 39.73 -9.75
C LEU A 47 3.58 38.62 -9.43
N ALA A 48 2.40 38.62 -10.07
CA ALA A 48 1.43 37.53 -9.98
C ALA A 48 2.02 36.13 -10.21
N PRO A 49 2.74 35.82 -11.30
CA PRO A 49 3.32 34.49 -11.50
C PRO A 49 4.28 34.10 -10.38
N PHE A 50 5.08 35.03 -9.84
CA PHE A 50 5.99 34.75 -8.72
C PHE A 50 5.23 34.43 -7.42
N LEU A 51 4.17 35.18 -7.10
CA LEU A 51 3.29 34.90 -5.96
C LEU A 51 2.56 33.57 -6.12
N THR A 52 2.07 33.23 -7.33
CA THR A 52 1.48 31.91 -7.59
C THR A 52 2.52 30.78 -7.54
N LEU A 53 3.80 31.07 -7.79
CA LEU A 53 4.89 30.10 -7.63
C LEU A 53 5.12 29.82 -6.15
N GLN A 54 5.19 30.87 -5.33
CA GLN A 54 5.35 30.76 -3.87
C GLN A 54 4.18 29.99 -3.25
N GLN A 55 2.93 30.37 -3.56
CA GLN A 55 1.74 29.64 -3.11
C GLN A 55 1.75 28.17 -3.58
N LYS A 56 2.21 27.90 -4.82
CA LYS A 56 2.39 26.51 -5.28
C LYS A 56 3.45 25.76 -4.49
N THR A 57 4.58 26.37 -4.13
CA THR A 57 5.61 25.71 -3.30
C THR A 57 5.13 25.45 -1.87
N GLU A 58 4.36 26.37 -1.28
CA GLU A 58 3.74 26.19 0.05
C GLU A 58 2.71 25.04 0.01
N LEU A 59 1.85 24.99 -1.02
CA LEU A 59 0.93 23.89 -1.27
C LEU A 59 1.64 22.55 -1.52
N LEU A 60 2.79 22.55 -2.22
CA LEU A 60 3.56 21.35 -2.50
C LEU A 60 4.18 20.78 -1.22
N SER A 61 4.84 21.62 -0.41
CA SER A 61 5.37 21.23 0.90
C SER A 61 4.27 20.72 1.84
N ALA A 62 3.12 21.39 1.89
CA ALA A 62 1.96 20.92 2.66
C ALA A 62 1.40 19.59 2.14
N SER A 63 1.44 19.36 0.82
CA SER A 63 0.99 18.09 0.22
C SER A 63 1.90 16.91 0.56
N LEU A 64 3.20 17.12 0.69
CA LEU A 64 4.18 16.07 1.04
C LEU A 64 3.99 15.59 2.49
N LEU A 65 3.91 16.53 3.45
CA LEU A 65 3.64 16.19 4.86
C LEU A 65 2.26 15.52 5.04
N ARG A 66 1.27 15.92 4.23
CA ARG A 66 -0.06 15.30 4.20
C ARG A 66 -0.06 13.92 3.54
N TYR A 67 0.84 13.67 2.60
CA TYR A 67 1.04 12.34 1.99
C TYR A 67 1.67 11.38 2.99
N GLU A 68 2.75 11.78 3.69
CA GLU A 68 3.41 10.95 4.72
C GLU A 68 2.45 10.53 5.83
N THR A 69 1.66 11.47 6.35
CA THR A 69 0.65 11.17 7.40
C THR A 69 -0.47 10.25 6.91
N VAL A 70 -0.93 10.40 5.67
CA VAL A 70 -1.94 9.48 5.07
C VAL A 70 -1.35 8.09 4.81
N VAL A 71 -0.08 7.98 4.39
CA VAL A 71 0.60 6.69 4.24
C VAL A 71 0.78 6.00 5.59
N ALA A 72 1.24 6.71 6.63
CA ALA A 72 1.35 6.17 7.98
C ALA A 72 0.00 5.70 8.56
N GLN A 73 -1.08 6.43 8.30
CA GLN A 73 -2.45 6.01 8.65
C GLN A 73 -2.91 4.78 7.86
N ARG A 74 -2.63 4.71 6.56
CA ARG A 74 -2.92 3.53 5.73
C ARG A 74 -2.16 2.30 6.22
N ASP A 75 -0.89 2.44 6.55
CA ASP A 75 -0.02 1.31 6.85
C ASP A 75 -0.25 0.78 8.27
N SER A 76 -0.56 1.66 9.23
CA SER A 76 -1.07 1.23 10.55
C SER A 76 -2.46 0.60 10.48
N ALA A 77 -3.37 1.10 9.63
CA ALA A 77 -4.65 0.47 9.38
C ALA A 77 -4.53 -0.90 8.68
N ALA A 78 -3.56 -1.05 7.76
CA ALA A 78 -3.26 -2.31 7.10
C ALA A 78 -2.68 -3.34 8.09
N LEU A 79 -1.76 -2.92 8.97
CA LEU A 79 -1.23 -3.77 10.04
C LEU A 79 -2.34 -4.22 11.00
N ALA A 80 -3.23 -3.31 11.42
CA ALA A 80 -4.39 -3.65 12.23
C ALA A 80 -5.36 -4.61 11.50
N ALA A 81 -5.52 -4.47 10.18
CA ALA A 81 -6.35 -5.35 9.37
C ALA A 81 -5.81 -6.79 9.31
N THR A 82 -4.50 -7.01 9.42
CA THR A 82 -3.87 -8.34 9.47
C THR A 82 -4.35 -9.18 10.67
N PHE A 83 -4.65 -8.56 11.82
CA PHE A 83 -5.15 -9.26 13.02
C PHE A 83 -6.67 -9.50 13.01
N LEU A 84 -7.43 -8.85 12.11
CA LEU A 84 -8.88 -9.00 12.07
C LEU A 84 -9.39 -10.43 11.79
N PRO A 85 -8.76 -11.28 10.94
CA PRO A 85 -9.21 -12.66 10.74
C PRO A 85 -9.07 -13.51 12.01
N GLU A 86 -7.95 -13.37 12.72
CA GLU A 86 -7.66 -14.09 13.96
C GLU A 86 -8.63 -13.68 15.07
N LEU A 87 -8.77 -12.37 15.32
CA LEU A 87 -9.72 -11.83 16.30
C LEU A 87 -11.17 -12.21 15.98
N ARG A 88 -11.55 -12.31 14.69
CA ARG A 88 -12.88 -12.80 14.29
C ARG A 88 -13.04 -14.30 14.52
N GLY A 89 -12.02 -15.10 14.23
CA GLY A 89 -12.02 -16.54 14.48
C GLY A 89 -12.13 -16.87 15.96
N GLU A 90 -11.37 -16.16 16.81
CA GLU A 90 -11.46 -16.33 18.27
C GLU A 90 -12.81 -15.83 18.82
N ASN A 91 -13.30 -14.68 18.36
CA ASN A 91 -14.63 -14.21 18.75
C ASN A 91 -15.76 -15.16 18.31
N ALA A 92 -15.61 -15.85 17.18
CA ALA A 92 -16.53 -16.90 16.74
C ALA A 92 -16.46 -18.15 17.63
N ARG A 93 -15.24 -18.64 17.97
CA ARG A 93 -15.05 -19.76 18.93
C ARG A 93 -15.66 -19.45 20.29
N LEU A 94 -15.35 -18.28 20.86
CA LEU A 94 -15.88 -17.85 22.16
C LEU A 94 -17.41 -17.70 22.13
N ARG A 95 -18.01 -17.22 21.03
CA ARG A 95 -19.48 -17.22 20.85
C ARG A 95 -20.07 -18.63 20.73
N GLY A 96 -19.40 -19.53 20.01
CA GLY A 96 -19.79 -20.95 19.92
C GLY A 96 -19.78 -21.62 21.29
N LEU A 97 -18.77 -21.36 22.11
CA LEU A 97 -18.66 -21.83 23.49
C LEU A 97 -19.73 -21.22 24.40
N LEU A 98 -19.98 -19.91 24.33
CA LEU A 98 -21.06 -19.27 25.09
C LEU A 98 -22.43 -19.87 24.72
N GLY A 99 -22.68 -20.13 23.43
CA GLY A 99 -23.88 -20.81 22.95
C GLY A 99 -23.96 -22.27 23.40
N LEU A 100 -22.86 -23.02 23.37
CA LEU A 100 -22.75 -24.38 23.91
C LEU A 100 -23.13 -24.39 25.40
N GLY A 101 -22.54 -23.51 26.22
CA GLY A 101 -22.81 -23.40 27.66
C GLY A 101 -24.28 -23.08 27.96
N GLN A 102 -24.88 -22.11 27.26
CA GLN A 102 -26.31 -21.79 27.40
C GLN A 102 -27.21 -22.99 27.08
N ARG A 103 -26.86 -23.79 26.07
CA ARG A 103 -27.64 -24.95 25.62
C ARG A 103 -27.41 -26.21 26.46
N LEU A 104 -26.24 -26.38 27.07
CA LEU A 104 -25.96 -27.48 28.02
C LEU A 104 -26.82 -27.39 29.28
N SER A 105 -27.18 -26.18 29.72
CA SER A 105 -28.15 -25.84 30.80
C SER A 105 -27.85 -26.34 32.22
N SER A 106 -27.02 -27.38 32.41
CA SER A 106 -26.62 -27.87 33.73
C SER A 106 -25.21 -28.48 33.72
N GLY A 107 -24.40 -28.13 34.72
CA GLY A 107 -23.14 -28.81 35.07
C GLY A 107 -22.10 -28.91 33.95
N TYR A 108 -21.44 -27.81 33.64
CA TYR A 108 -20.19 -27.81 32.86
C TYR A 108 -19.14 -26.89 33.51
N VAL A 109 -17.87 -27.17 33.24
CA VAL A 109 -16.73 -26.32 33.60
C VAL A 109 -16.04 -25.90 32.30
N PRO A 110 -15.97 -24.60 31.98
CA PRO A 110 -15.12 -24.12 30.89
C PRO A 110 -13.65 -24.22 31.29
N ALA A 111 -12.78 -24.60 30.36
CA ALA A 111 -11.33 -24.64 30.57
C ALA A 111 -10.58 -24.25 29.28
N GLU A 112 -9.36 -23.76 29.46
CA GLU A 112 -8.40 -23.47 28.39
C GLU A 112 -7.45 -24.67 28.24
N VAL A 113 -7.04 -24.95 27.00
CA VAL A 113 -6.05 -25.99 26.70
C VAL A 113 -4.65 -25.38 26.87
N LEU A 114 -3.94 -25.84 27.90
CA LEU A 114 -2.58 -25.40 28.19
C LEU A 114 -1.62 -26.09 27.22
N HIS A 115 -1.12 -25.32 26.26
CA HIS A 115 -0.17 -25.78 25.25
C HIS A 115 1.25 -25.72 25.83
N GLU A 116 1.84 -26.88 26.12
CA GLU A 116 3.23 -26.96 26.59
C GLU A 116 4.23 -26.86 25.41
N PRO A 117 5.45 -26.31 25.61
CA PRO A 117 6.46 -26.19 24.56
C PRO A 117 7.01 -27.54 24.06
N GLU A 118 6.90 -28.58 24.89
CA GLU A 118 7.22 -29.97 24.57
C GLU A 118 5.91 -30.78 24.57
N PRO A 119 5.71 -31.73 23.64
CA PRO A 119 4.47 -32.47 23.54
C PRO A 119 4.28 -33.44 24.72
N SER A 120 3.34 -33.12 25.61
CA SER A 120 2.97 -33.90 26.79
C SER A 120 2.25 -35.21 26.42
N GLY A 121 3.02 -36.20 25.97
CA GLY A 121 2.52 -37.46 25.43
C GLY A 121 1.98 -37.32 24.00
N ASN A 122 1.97 -38.42 23.24
CA ASN A 122 1.76 -38.34 21.78
C ASN A 122 0.39 -37.75 21.38
N LEU A 123 -0.68 -37.97 22.15
CA LEU A 123 -2.06 -37.59 21.81
C LEU A 123 -2.89 -37.18 23.06
N THR A 124 -2.26 -36.41 23.96
CA THR A 124 -2.81 -35.91 25.24
C THR A 124 -2.59 -34.40 25.36
N PHE A 125 -3.42 -33.71 26.16
CA PHE A 125 -3.21 -32.29 26.48
C PHE A 125 -3.63 -31.94 27.92
N ILE A 126 -3.12 -30.82 28.45
CA ILE A 126 -3.44 -30.32 29.79
C ILE A 126 -4.55 -29.25 29.71
N ILE A 127 -5.43 -29.21 30.71
CA ILE A 127 -6.51 -28.22 30.86
C ILE A 127 -6.32 -27.35 32.11
N SER A 128 -6.72 -26.08 32.03
CA SER A 128 -6.65 -25.10 33.14
C SER A 128 -7.73 -25.26 34.24
N ALA A 129 -8.38 -26.42 34.31
CA ALA A 129 -9.35 -26.77 35.33
C ALA A 129 -9.06 -28.15 35.95
N GLY A 130 -9.24 -28.26 37.27
CA GLY A 130 -8.98 -29.48 38.02
C GLY A 130 -9.99 -29.71 39.15
N ARG A 131 -9.54 -30.41 40.20
CA ARG A 131 -10.42 -30.91 41.27
C ARG A 131 -11.09 -29.79 42.07
N LYS A 132 -10.45 -28.62 42.22
CA LYS A 132 -11.07 -27.43 42.86
C LYS A 132 -12.29 -26.91 42.09
N GLN A 133 -12.32 -27.08 40.77
CA GLN A 133 -13.44 -26.72 39.90
C GLN A 133 -14.48 -27.85 39.77
N GLY A 134 -14.32 -28.98 40.47
CA GLY A 134 -15.24 -30.11 40.42
C GLY A 134 -14.99 -31.10 39.27
N VAL A 135 -13.91 -30.94 38.51
CA VAL A 135 -13.48 -31.88 37.46
C VAL A 135 -13.12 -33.24 38.09
N LYS A 136 -13.41 -34.33 37.37
CA LYS A 136 -13.14 -35.71 37.78
C LYS A 136 -12.53 -36.52 36.62
N PRO A 137 -11.73 -37.57 36.89
CA PRO A 137 -11.44 -38.60 35.90
C PRO A 137 -12.71 -39.17 35.28
N LEU A 138 -12.62 -39.66 34.04
CA LEU A 138 -13.73 -40.17 33.25
C LEU A 138 -14.86 -39.14 32.99
N THR A 139 -14.52 -37.85 32.93
CA THR A 139 -15.46 -36.80 32.49
C THR A 139 -15.28 -36.50 31.00
N ALA A 140 -16.37 -36.31 30.26
CA ALA A 140 -16.34 -35.92 28.85
C ALA A 140 -15.81 -34.49 28.64
N VAL A 141 -14.98 -34.30 27.61
CA VAL A 141 -14.44 -32.99 27.19
C VAL A 141 -14.91 -32.70 25.77
N VAL A 142 -15.56 -31.56 25.57
CA VAL A 142 -16.25 -31.18 24.33
C VAL A 142 -15.87 -29.76 23.87
N SER A 143 -15.98 -29.51 22.57
CA SER A 143 -15.91 -28.20 21.93
C SER A 143 -17.25 -27.91 21.22
N PRO A 144 -17.48 -26.70 20.64
CA PRO A 144 -18.72 -26.38 19.93
C PRO A 144 -19.00 -27.24 18.69
N GLU A 145 -18.05 -28.05 18.25
CA GLU A 145 -18.13 -28.93 17.09
C GLU A 145 -18.29 -30.43 17.46
N GLY A 146 -18.07 -30.82 18.73
CA GLY A 146 -18.25 -32.20 19.19
C GLY A 146 -17.34 -32.67 20.33
N LEU A 147 -17.09 -33.98 20.38
CA LEU A 147 -16.27 -34.66 21.39
C LEU A 147 -14.77 -34.48 21.11
N VAL A 148 -14.04 -33.96 22.09
CA VAL A 148 -12.58 -33.76 22.02
C VAL A 148 -11.85 -34.95 22.63
N GLY A 149 -12.34 -35.45 23.78
CA GLY A 149 -11.67 -36.48 24.56
C GLY A 149 -12.32 -36.75 25.92
N ILE A 150 -11.57 -37.41 26.80
CA ILE A 150 -11.98 -37.77 28.18
C ILE A 150 -10.87 -37.36 29.15
N VAL A 151 -11.25 -36.80 30.31
CA VAL A 151 -10.33 -36.49 31.41
C VAL A 151 -9.76 -37.80 31.99
N SER A 152 -8.44 -37.98 31.94
CA SER A 152 -7.73 -39.16 32.45
C SER A 152 -7.29 -38.98 33.90
N SER A 153 -6.55 -37.91 34.20
CA SER A 153 -6.09 -37.56 35.55
C SER A 153 -6.46 -36.11 35.91
N VAL A 154 -6.52 -35.80 37.20
CA VAL A 154 -6.98 -34.50 37.71
C VAL A 154 -6.19 -34.10 38.96
N ASP A 155 -5.50 -32.97 38.87
CA ASP A 155 -4.77 -32.34 39.96
C ASP A 155 -5.63 -31.30 40.68
N ALA A 156 -5.03 -30.50 41.57
CA ALA A 156 -5.75 -29.48 42.32
C ALA A 156 -6.38 -28.38 41.43
N GLN A 157 -5.70 -27.99 40.35
CA GLN A 157 -6.11 -26.87 39.46
C GLN A 157 -6.06 -27.19 37.96
N THR A 158 -5.40 -28.29 37.58
CA THR A 158 -5.23 -28.77 36.21
C THR A 158 -5.78 -30.19 36.06
N GLY A 159 -5.86 -30.68 34.83
CA GLY A 159 -6.13 -32.07 34.52
C GLY A 159 -5.54 -32.46 33.17
N VAL A 160 -5.42 -33.76 32.91
CA VAL A 160 -4.90 -34.30 31.64
C VAL A 160 -6.04 -34.95 30.86
N VAL A 161 -6.18 -34.58 29.60
CA VAL A 161 -7.21 -35.08 28.68
C VAL A 161 -6.58 -36.02 27.67
N VAL A 162 -7.15 -37.23 27.57
CA VAL A 162 -6.87 -38.20 26.52
C VAL A 162 -7.80 -37.89 25.34
N THR A 163 -7.22 -37.54 24.20
CA THR A 163 -7.98 -37.16 22.99
C THR A 163 -8.65 -38.37 22.33
N TRP A 164 -9.63 -38.14 21.44
CA TRP A 164 -10.24 -39.23 20.66
C TRP A 164 -9.23 -40.01 19.80
N ALA A 165 -8.08 -39.40 19.47
CA ALA A 165 -7.05 -40.00 18.61
C ALA A 165 -6.13 -40.98 19.37
N HIS A 166 -6.07 -40.89 20.70
CA HIS A 166 -5.16 -41.69 21.51
C HIS A 166 -5.44 -43.20 21.36
N PRO A 167 -4.43 -44.09 21.23
CA PRO A 167 -4.64 -45.51 20.90
C PRO A 167 -5.61 -46.26 21.82
N ASP A 168 -5.64 -45.91 23.11
CA ASP A 168 -6.51 -46.51 24.13
C ASP A 168 -7.93 -45.90 24.19
N PHE A 169 -8.20 -44.82 23.45
CA PHE A 169 -9.49 -44.13 23.49
C PHE A 169 -10.61 -45.02 22.94
N ARG A 170 -11.67 -45.24 23.72
CA ARG A 170 -12.88 -45.95 23.29
C ARG A 170 -14.12 -45.19 23.72
N ALA A 171 -15.09 -45.05 22.81
CA ALA A 171 -16.35 -44.37 23.08
C ALA A 171 -17.55 -45.19 22.58
N SER A 172 -18.52 -45.48 23.46
CA SER A 172 -19.79 -46.11 23.04
C SER A 172 -20.59 -45.14 22.18
N ALA A 173 -20.87 -45.52 20.95
CA ALA A 173 -21.44 -44.66 19.92
C ALA A 173 -22.76 -45.19 19.35
N MET A 174 -23.50 -44.32 18.67
CA MET A 174 -24.72 -44.60 17.92
C MET A 174 -24.75 -43.79 16.63
N ALA A 175 -25.43 -44.28 15.60
CA ALA A 175 -25.80 -43.46 14.45
C ALA A 175 -26.86 -42.40 14.83
N ALA A 176 -26.89 -41.27 14.13
CA ALA A 176 -27.85 -40.20 14.40
C ALA A 176 -29.31 -40.61 14.16
N ASP A 177 -29.60 -41.51 13.22
CA ASP A 177 -30.94 -42.10 13.07
C ASP A 177 -31.31 -43.10 14.18
N GLY A 178 -30.35 -43.52 15.02
CA GLY A 178 -30.53 -44.55 16.05
C GLY A 178 -30.57 -45.99 15.52
N SER A 179 -30.26 -46.20 14.23
CA SER A 179 -30.33 -47.52 13.58
C SER A 179 -29.27 -48.52 14.07
N VAL A 180 -28.11 -48.00 14.49
CA VAL A 180 -26.90 -48.75 14.80
C VAL A 180 -26.26 -48.21 16.08
N TYR A 181 -25.71 -49.12 16.88
CA TYR A 181 -24.85 -48.86 18.03
C TYR A 181 -23.49 -49.53 17.80
N GLY A 182 -22.44 -49.02 18.44
CA GLY A 182 -21.09 -49.56 18.29
C GLY A 182 -20.09 -48.96 19.27
N ILE A 183 -18.81 -49.22 19.04
CA ILE A 183 -17.69 -48.64 19.78
C ILE A 183 -16.78 -47.92 18.80
N VAL A 184 -16.52 -46.63 19.06
CA VAL A 184 -15.55 -45.84 18.31
C VAL A 184 -14.15 -45.98 18.92
N ALA A 185 -13.16 -46.16 18.05
CA ALA A 185 -11.72 -46.21 18.33
C ALA A 185 -10.95 -45.37 17.27
N PRO A 186 -9.68 -44.98 17.49
CA PRO A 186 -8.82 -44.49 16.41
C PRO A 186 -8.46 -45.61 15.42
N HIS A 187 -8.35 -45.27 14.12
CA HIS A 187 -8.00 -46.22 13.05
C HIS A 187 -6.56 -46.76 13.16
N GLY A 188 -5.66 -46.05 13.83
CA GLY A 188 -4.27 -46.46 14.07
C GLY A 188 -3.37 -45.30 14.45
N THR A 189 -2.05 -45.54 14.45
CA THR A 189 -1.01 -44.53 14.76
C THR A 189 -0.16 -44.15 13.54
N GLU A 190 -0.31 -44.82 12.40
CA GLU A 190 0.54 -44.65 11.22
C GLU A 190 -0.27 -44.62 9.91
N GLY A 191 0.34 -44.09 8.86
CA GLY A 191 -0.22 -44.05 7.50
C GLY A 191 -1.20 -42.89 7.23
N PRO A 192 -1.65 -42.73 5.97
CA PRO A 192 -2.39 -41.55 5.50
C PRO A 192 -3.82 -41.42 6.06
N ARG A 193 -4.28 -42.38 6.86
CA ARG A 193 -5.61 -42.42 7.48
C ARG A 193 -5.58 -42.35 9.01
N VAL A 194 -4.42 -42.13 9.63
CA VAL A 194 -4.25 -41.98 11.09
C VAL A 194 -5.23 -40.98 11.75
N TRP A 195 -5.68 -39.98 10.99
CA TRP A 195 -6.65 -38.96 11.41
C TRP A 195 -8.12 -39.42 11.38
N LEU A 196 -8.41 -40.68 11.08
CA LEU A 196 -9.75 -41.26 11.06
C LEU A 196 -10.03 -42.10 12.31
N LEU A 197 -11.31 -42.21 12.62
CA LEU A 197 -11.87 -43.10 13.63
C LEU A 197 -12.44 -44.35 12.94
N GLU A 198 -12.53 -45.45 13.66
CA GLU A 198 -13.27 -46.65 13.29
C GLU A 198 -14.46 -46.86 14.22
N LEU A 199 -15.61 -47.20 13.65
CA LEU A 199 -16.82 -47.64 14.36
C LEU A 199 -16.94 -49.16 14.24
N HIS A 200 -16.67 -49.85 15.33
CA HIS A 200 -16.80 -51.30 15.51
C HIS A 200 -18.16 -51.68 16.11
N GLY A 201 -18.47 -52.97 16.10
CA GLY A 201 -19.67 -53.57 16.73
C GLY A 201 -20.93 -53.53 15.88
N VAL A 202 -20.86 -53.07 14.61
CA VAL A 202 -22.03 -53.00 13.72
C VAL A 202 -22.31 -54.38 13.13
N ALA A 203 -23.48 -54.95 13.41
CA ALA A 203 -23.86 -56.27 12.90
C ALA A 203 -23.87 -56.29 11.36
N TYR A 204 -23.32 -57.34 10.75
CA TYR A 204 -23.10 -57.42 9.29
C TYR A 204 -24.32 -57.08 8.41
N ARG A 205 -25.53 -57.40 8.88
CA ARG A 205 -26.80 -57.13 8.17
C ARG A 205 -27.24 -55.65 8.22
N GLN A 206 -26.66 -54.84 9.11
CA GLN A 206 -26.92 -53.41 9.19
C GLN A 206 -25.96 -52.66 8.25
N LEU A 207 -26.49 -51.66 7.54
CA LEU A 207 -25.73 -50.79 6.65
C LEU A 207 -25.82 -49.36 7.16
N VAL A 208 -24.69 -48.73 7.45
CA VAL A 208 -24.63 -47.29 7.78
C VAL A 208 -24.23 -46.52 6.53
N PRO A 209 -25.08 -45.62 6.00
CA PRO A 209 -24.75 -44.83 4.82
C PRO A 209 -23.54 -43.89 5.02
N ASN A 210 -22.81 -43.62 3.93
CA ASN A 210 -21.82 -42.55 3.92
C ASN A 210 -22.51 -41.19 4.17
N GLY A 211 -21.91 -40.34 4.99
CA GLY A 211 -22.48 -39.08 5.45
C GLY A 211 -23.30 -39.18 6.73
N THR A 212 -23.64 -40.39 7.21
CA THR A 212 -24.35 -40.55 8.51
C THR A 212 -23.49 -40.03 9.65
N GLU A 213 -24.06 -39.16 10.47
CA GLU A 213 -23.44 -38.66 11.69
C GLU A 213 -23.42 -39.75 12.78
N ILE A 214 -22.30 -39.83 13.50
CA ILE A 214 -22.05 -40.73 14.62
C ILE A 214 -21.92 -39.89 15.90
N LEU A 215 -22.63 -40.32 16.93
CA LEU A 215 -22.84 -39.62 18.20
C LEU A 215 -22.49 -40.52 19.39
N THR A 216 -22.23 -39.96 20.57
CA THR A 216 -22.13 -40.75 21.82
C THR A 216 -23.47 -41.39 22.19
N SER A 217 -23.49 -42.68 22.54
CA SER A 217 -24.74 -43.41 22.82
C SER A 217 -25.24 -43.32 24.26
N GLY A 218 -24.36 -43.03 25.22
CA GLY A 218 -24.65 -43.13 26.66
C GLY A 218 -24.44 -44.53 27.27
N LEU A 219 -24.33 -45.58 26.45
CA LEU A 219 -24.35 -46.98 26.94
C LEU A 219 -23.16 -47.35 27.84
N GLY A 220 -21.98 -46.75 27.61
CA GLY A 220 -20.79 -46.99 28.43
C GLY A 220 -20.76 -46.26 29.78
N GLY A 221 -21.79 -45.49 30.14
CA GLY A 221 -21.91 -44.77 31.42
C GLY A 221 -20.96 -43.57 31.63
N VAL A 222 -19.84 -43.51 30.89
CA VAL A 222 -18.81 -42.45 30.98
C VAL A 222 -19.18 -41.20 30.18
N LEU A 223 -19.62 -41.38 28.93
CA LEU A 223 -20.01 -40.27 28.05
C LEU A 223 -21.54 -40.12 28.05
N PRO A 224 -22.11 -38.91 28.18
CA PRO A 224 -23.55 -38.69 28.03
C PRO A 224 -23.98 -38.85 26.56
N ARG A 225 -25.29 -38.96 26.31
CA ARG A 225 -25.85 -39.26 24.98
C ARG A 225 -25.96 -38.01 24.08
N GLY A 226 -25.59 -38.16 22.80
CA GLY A 226 -25.86 -37.17 21.75
C GLY A 226 -24.76 -36.13 21.47
N ILE A 227 -23.52 -36.32 21.95
CA ILE A 227 -22.37 -35.50 21.56
C ILE A 227 -21.90 -35.95 20.16
N PRO A 228 -21.69 -35.05 19.18
CA PRO A 228 -21.08 -35.41 17.90
C PRO A 228 -19.68 -35.99 18.04
N ILE A 229 -19.42 -37.10 17.33
CA ILE A 229 -18.11 -37.72 17.22
C ILE A 229 -17.55 -37.51 15.80
N GLY A 230 -18.38 -37.70 14.77
CA GLY A 230 -17.93 -37.62 13.38
C GLY A 230 -18.98 -38.06 12.35
N THR A 231 -18.55 -38.25 11.11
CA THR A 231 -19.40 -38.69 9.98
C THR A 231 -18.80 -39.90 9.25
N VAL A 232 -19.63 -40.88 8.88
CA VAL A 232 -19.17 -42.07 8.15
C VAL A 232 -18.68 -41.70 6.76
N VAL A 233 -17.51 -42.20 6.37
CA VAL A 233 -16.91 -41.99 5.03
C VAL A 233 -16.75 -43.26 4.20
N GLY A 234 -16.93 -44.44 4.80
CA GLY A 234 -16.89 -45.74 4.11
C GLY A 234 -16.84 -46.92 5.07
N VAL A 235 -16.81 -48.12 4.52
CA VAL A 235 -16.49 -49.35 5.26
C VAL A 235 -14.96 -49.46 5.38
N ALA A 236 -14.46 -49.77 6.58
CA ALA A 236 -13.04 -50.05 6.84
C ALA A 236 -12.72 -51.52 6.55
N GLY A 237 -13.60 -52.44 6.96
CA GLY A 237 -13.50 -53.87 6.74
C GLY A 237 -14.74 -54.63 7.18
N GLU A 238 -14.85 -55.90 6.78
CA GLU A 238 -15.90 -56.82 7.19
C GLU A 238 -15.24 -58.03 7.91
N ALA A 239 -15.55 -58.24 9.19
CA ALA A 239 -14.93 -59.28 10.00
C ALA A 239 -15.72 -60.59 9.90
N GLU A 240 -15.21 -61.53 9.11
CA GLU A 240 -15.69 -62.91 8.95
C GLU A 240 -17.20 -63.08 8.63
N GLY A 241 -17.87 -62.02 8.17
CA GLY A 241 -19.32 -62.00 7.88
C GLY A 241 -20.21 -61.76 9.11
N TRP A 242 -19.64 -61.44 10.27
CA TRP A 242 -20.39 -61.17 11.52
C TRP A 242 -20.51 -59.68 11.83
N GLU A 243 -19.44 -58.93 11.61
CA GLU A 243 -19.33 -57.50 11.93
C GLU A 243 -18.85 -56.66 10.74
N ARG A 244 -19.25 -55.39 10.70
CA ARG A 244 -18.71 -54.36 9.81
C ARG A 244 -18.06 -53.25 10.62
N THR A 245 -16.82 -52.92 10.28
CA THR A 245 -16.13 -51.73 10.78
C THR A 245 -16.32 -50.60 9.78
N TYR A 246 -16.71 -49.40 10.23
CA TYR A 246 -16.87 -48.22 9.38
C TYR A 246 -15.81 -47.16 9.67
N LEU A 247 -15.24 -46.55 8.62
CA LEU A 247 -14.40 -45.36 8.76
C LEU A 247 -15.27 -44.15 9.06
N VAL A 248 -14.91 -43.41 10.11
CA VAL A 248 -15.56 -42.19 10.57
C VAL A 248 -14.56 -41.04 10.52
N ARG A 249 -14.94 -39.94 9.87
CA ARG A 249 -14.21 -38.67 9.89
C ARG A 249 -14.58 -37.92 11.16
N PRO A 250 -13.64 -37.58 12.05
CA PRO A 250 -13.93 -36.87 13.29
C PRO A 250 -14.54 -35.48 13.03
N ALA A 251 -15.43 -35.04 13.93
CA ALA A 251 -16.02 -33.70 13.89
C ALA A 251 -15.06 -32.61 14.43
N VAL A 252 -14.18 -32.98 15.37
CA VAL A 252 -13.23 -32.08 16.05
C VAL A 252 -11.79 -32.48 15.71
N HIS A 253 -10.91 -31.51 15.44
CA HIS A 253 -9.48 -31.74 15.31
C HIS A 253 -8.75 -31.31 16.61
N PRO A 254 -8.26 -32.24 17.47
CA PRO A 254 -7.82 -31.91 18.83
C PRO A 254 -6.76 -30.81 18.92
N ALA A 255 -5.74 -30.85 18.05
CA ALA A 255 -4.66 -29.86 18.02
C ALA A 255 -5.07 -28.47 17.46
N ALA A 256 -6.36 -28.25 17.18
CA ALA A 256 -6.92 -26.94 16.83
C ALA A 256 -7.81 -26.34 17.94
N VAL A 257 -7.93 -27.03 19.09
CA VAL A 257 -8.83 -26.65 20.18
C VAL A 257 -8.07 -25.87 21.25
N THR A 258 -8.35 -24.57 21.37
CA THR A 258 -7.78 -23.71 22.43
C THR A 258 -8.61 -23.69 23.71
N HIS A 259 -9.91 -23.95 23.61
CA HIS A 259 -10.88 -23.84 24.71
C HIS A 259 -11.89 -24.99 24.65
N VAL A 260 -12.24 -25.53 25.81
CA VAL A 260 -13.12 -26.71 25.97
C VAL A 260 -14.17 -26.51 27.07
N MET A 261 -15.20 -27.35 27.05
CA MET A 261 -16.11 -27.55 28.17
C MET A 261 -16.04 -28.99 28.68
N ILE A 262 -16.05 -29.12 30.00
CA ILE A 262 -15.94 -30.39 30.74
C ILE A 262 -17.30 -30.66 31.37
N LEU A 263 -17.94 -31.78 31.05
CA LEU A 263 -19.34 -32.04 31.42
C LEU A 263 -19.48 -32.63 32.83
N THR A 264 -19.37 -31.79 33.86
CA THR A 264 -19.33 -32.16 35.28
C THR A 264 -20.67 -32.41 35.97
N GLY A 265 -21.79 -32.21 35.26
CA GLY A 265 -23.15 -32.34 35.80
C GLY A 265 -23.60 -33.76 36.15
N PRO A 266 -24.77 -33.91 36.79
CA PRO A 266 -25.46 -35.20 36.83
C PRO A 266 -25.75 -35.67 35.39
N PRO A 267 -25.76 -36.99 35.12
CA PRO A 267 -25.84 -37.52 33.76
C PRO A 267 -27.07 -36.98 33.02
N ILE A 268 -26.82 -36.18 31.98
CA ILE A 268 -27.84 -35.49 31.20
C ILE A 268 -28.72 -36.56 30.53
N ARG A 269 -29.98 -36.65 30.96
CA ARG A 269 -30.95 -37.63 30.45
C ARG A 269 -31.57 -37.25 29.09
N GLY A 270 -31.20 -36.08 28.56
CA GLY A 270 -31.61 -35.59 27.23
C GLY A 270 -30.58 -35.91 26.14
N ASP A 271 -30.98 -35.69 24.88
CA ASP A 271 -30.15 -35.89 23.69
C ASP A 271 -29.46 -34.56 23.31
N LEU A 272 -28.13 -34.51 23.27
CA LEU A 272 -27.37 -33.26 23.09
C LEU A 272 -27.28 -32.75 21.63
N ARG A 273 -27.91 -33.41 20.66
CA ARG A 273 -27.80 -33.11 19.21
C ARG A 273 -28.14 -31.67 18.82
N SER A 274 -29.18 -31.08 19.40
CA SER A 274 -29.68 -29.73 19.08
C SER A 274 -28.72 -28.60 19.49
N VAL A 275 -27.52 -28.94 19.94
CA VAL A 275 -26.50 -28.05 20.48
C VAL A 275 -25.36 -27.77 19.47
N PHE A 276 -25.46 -28.21 18.20
CA PHE A 276 -24.27 -28.28 17.31
C PHE A 276 -24.36 -27.71 15.86
N GLU A 277 -25.41 -27.00 15.42
CA GLU A 277 -25.58 -26.61 13.99
C GLU A 277 -25.33 -25.10 13.61
N THR A 278 -24.38 -24.78 12.69
CA THR A 278 -24.20 -23.53 11.82
C THR A 278 -22.85 -23.58 11.04
N GLY A 279 -22.44 -22.77 10.03
CA GLY A 279 -23.04 -21.71 9.16
C GLY A 279 -22.08 -20.53 8.79
N GLY A 280 -21.84 -20.14 7.50
CA GLY A 280 -21.02 -18.91 7.17
C GLY A 280 -20.60 -18.56 5.69
N GLY A 281 -19.92 -17.39 5.49
CA GLY A 281 -19.33 -16.77 4.25
C GLY A 281 -19.04 -15.24 4.41
N GLY A 282 -18.39 -14.37 3.56
CA GLY A 282 -17.52 -14.40 2.33
C GLY A 282 -17.85 -13.24 1.31
N ALA A 283 -16.98 -12.52 0.52
CA ALA A 283 -15.54 -12.16 0.49
C ALA A 283 -15.19 -11.04 -0.60
N SER A 284 -13.98 -10.41 -0.59
CA SER A 284 -13.27 -9.49 -1.59
C SER A 284 -13.97 -8.16 -2.09
N GLY A 285 -13.45 -7.20 -2.92
CA GLY A 285 -12.16 -6.80 -3.59
C GLY A 285 -12.42 -5.94 -4.88
N GLY A 286 -11.59 -5.05 -5.54
CA GLY A 286 -10.29 -4.33 -5.39
C GLY A 286 -9.82 -3.60 -6.72
N GLY A 287 -9.01 -2.50 -6.75
CA GLY A 287 -8.49 -1.85 -8.04
C GLY A 287 -7.76 -0.45 -7.98
N GLY A 288 -7.13 0.07 -9.08
CA GLY A 288 -6.36 1.37 -9.18
C GLY A 288 -5.87 1.86 -10.60
N GLY A 289 -5.07 2.96 -10.77
CA GLY A 289 -4.55 3.49 -12.09
C GLY A 289 -3.64 4.79 -12.14
N GLY A 290 -3.13 5.22 -13.34
CA GLY A 290 -2.18 6.38 -13.64
C GLY A 290 -1.89 6.62 -15.17
N VAL A 291 -1.01 7.48 -15.78
CA VAL A 291 -0.08 8.65 -15.52
C VAL A 291 0.50 9.24 -16.88
N TYR A 292 0.78 10.57 -17.10
CA TYR A 292 1.30 11.16 -18.41
C TYR A 292 2.15 12.50 -18.40
N THR A 293 2.86 12.87 -19.51
CA THR A 293 3.70 14.11 -19.74
C THR A 293 3.86 14.57 -21.25
N ILE A 294 4.43 15.77 -21.57
CA ILE A 294 4.61 16.37 -22.95
C ILE A 294 5.94 17.22 -23.14
N ARG A 295 6.42 17.46 -24.40
CA ARG A 295 7.60 18.29 -24.85
C ARG A 295 7.24 19.53 -25.74
N ALA A 296 8.20 20.44 -26.01
CA ALA A 296 8.03 21.64 -26.90
C ALA A 296 9.24 21.98 -27.83
N ARG A 297 9.12 23.02 -28.69
CA ARG A 297 10.01 23.38 -29.85
C ARG A 297 10.44 24.88 -29.87
N PRO A 298 11.38 25.36 -30.74
CA PRO A 298 12.26 26.50 -30.41
C PRO A 298 11.80 27.95 -30.75
N GLY A 299 10.72 28.14 -31.53
CA GLY A 299 10.19 29.48 -31.86
C GLY A 299 9.87 30.43 -30.68
N PRO A 300 9.47 29.94 -29.47
CA PRO A 300 9.19 30.81 -28.32
C PRO A 300 10.38 31.62 -27.79
N SER A 301 11.61 31.32 -28.20
CA SER A 301 12.84 31.95 -27.67
C SER A 301 12.90 33.47 -27.90
N ALA A 302 12.53 33.96 -29.10
CA ALA A 302 12.49 35.38 -29.40
C ALA A 302 11.36 36.10 -28.65
N ALA A 303 10.18 35.48 -28.58
CA ALA A 303 9.03 36.01 -27.82
C ALA A 303 9.32 36.09 -26.32
N ALA A 304 10.02 35.09 -25.75
CA ALA A 304 10.49 35.13 -24.38
C ALA A 304 11.48 36.27 -24.13
N GLY A 305 12.40 36.55 -25.07
CA GLY A 305 13.33 37.69 -25.00
C GLY A 305 12.62 39.04 -24.94
N PHE A 306 11.60 39.25 -25.79
CA PHE A 306 10.76 40.45 -25.76
C PHE A 306 10.00 40.61 -24.45
N LEU A 307 9.32 39.54 -24.01
CA LEU A 307 8.56 39.54 -22.77
C LEU A 307 9.47 39.85 -21.57
N VAL A 308 10.62 39.19 -21.44
CA VAL A 308 11.58 39.42 -20.34
C VAL A 308 12.11 40.86 -20.33
N GLY A 309 12.37 41.46 -21.50
CA GLY A 309 12.79 42.86 -21.57
C GLY A 309 11.70 43.85 -21.13
N LEU A 310 10.45 43.63 -21.57
CA LEU A 310 9.30 44.47 -21.25
C LEU A 310 8.89 44.32 -19.76
N VAL A 311 8.99 43.11 -19.22
CA VAL A 311 8.87 42.79 -17.78
C VAL A 311 9.91 43.56 -16.96
N ARG A 312 11.17 43.61 -17.42
CA ARG A 312 12.25 44.33 -16.74
C ARG A 312 12.02 45.84 -16.71
N ASP A 313 11.60 46.42 -17.84
CA ASP A 313 11.31 47.85 -17.96
C ASP A 313 10.17 48.31 -17.03
N ALA A 314 9.16 47.47 -16.79
CA ALA A 314 8.08 47.76 -15.84
C ALA A 314 8.52 47.81 -14.36
N LEU A 315 9.71 47.29 -14.03
CA LEU A 315 10.28 47.31 -12.69
C LEU A 315 11.23 48.51 -12.46
N THR A 316 11.65 49.21 -13.51
CA THR A 316 12.56 50.36 -13.44
C THR A 316 11.92 51.62 -14.03
N PRO A 317 11.41 52.57 -13.21
CA PRO A 317 10.68 53.75 -13.70
C PRO A 317 11.47 54.67 -14.65
N ALA A 318 12.80 54.54 -14.69
CA ALA A 318 13.67 55.49 -15.34
C ALA A 318 13.80 55.35 -16.87
N SER A 319 13.51 54.20 -17.47
CA SER A 319 13.93 53.91 -18.87
C SER A 319 13.00 52.93 -19.62
N PHE A 320 11.68 53.09 -19.45
CA PHE A 320 10.67 52.22 -20.05
C PHE A 320 10.80 52.16 -21.60
N GLY A 321 11.00 50.96 -22.16
CA GLY A 321 11.22 50.68 -23.58
C GLY A 321 12.66 50.28 -23.95
N ALA A 322 13.66 50.71 -23.16
CA ALA A 322 15.08 50.45 -23.47
C ALA A 322 15.50 48.99 -23.19
N GLY A 323 14.99 48.38 -22.12
CA GLY A 323 15.23 46.97 -21.79
C GLY A 323 14.50 46.02 -22.73
N ALA A 324 13.28 46.35 -23.17
CA ALA A 324 12.54 45.60 -24.19
C ALA A 324 13.33 45.47 -25.51
N LEU A 325 13.84 46.60 -26.00
CA LEU A 325 14.64 46.69 -27.23
C LEU A 325 15.97 45.92 -27.09
N ALA A 326 16.66 46.06 -25.96
CA ALA A 326 17.93 45.37 -25.73
C ALA A 326 17.79 43.85 -25.58
N HIS A 327 16.74 43.34 -24.93
CA HIS A 327 16.56 41.88 -24.76
C HIS A 327 15.94 41.22 -26.00
N THR A 328 15.24 41.94 -26.88
CA THR A 328 14.89 41.43 -28.23
C THR A 328 16.14 41.27 -29.10
N LEU A 329 17.00 42.29 -29.16
CA LEU A 329 18.29 42.21 -29.86
C LEU A 329 19.12 41.01 -29.39
N VAL A 330 19.31 40.85 -28.08
CA VAL A 330 20.08 39.74 -27.51
C VAL A 330 19.41 38.38 -27.76
N GLY A 331 18.08 38.28 -27.61
CA GLY A 331 17.36 37.03 -27.87
C GLY A 331 17.44 36.57 -29.33
N TYR A 332 17.34 37.51 -30.27
CA TYR A 332 17.45 37.25 -31.71
C TYR A 332 18.90 36.89 -32.13
N LEU A 333 19.90 37.63 -31.63
CA LEU A 333 21.32 37.32 -31.88
C LEU A 333 21.76 35.99 -31.25
N SER A 334 21.19 35.64 -30.09
CA SER A 334 21.42 34.36 -29.40
C SER A 334 20.87 33.17 -30.18
N SER A 335 19.70 33.28 -30.82
CA SER A 335 19.15 32.20 -31.65
C SER A 335 20.01 31.96 -32.91
N TRP A 336 20.57 33.03 -33.49
CA TRP A 336 21.56 32.95 -34.59
C TRP A 336 22.89 32.29 -34.18
N SER A 337 23.35 32.52 -32.95
CA SER A 337 24.68 32.08 -32.49
C SER A 337 24.88 30.56 -32.53
N LYS A 338 23.80 29.78 -32.41
CA LYS A 338 23.84 28.31 -32.51
C LYS A 338 24.01 27.75 -33.93
N ALA A 339 23.95 28.57 -34.96
CA ALA A 339 24.04 28.12 -36.36
C ALA A 339 25.45 28.26 -36.98
N VAL A 340 26.42 28.83 -36.23
CA VAL A 340 27.77 29.16 -36.75
C VAL A 340 28.91 28.47 -35.98
N PHE A 341 28.70 28.06 -34.72
CA PHE A 341 29.74 27.44 -33.89
C PHE A 341 29.33 26.05 -33.36
N PHE A 342 30.21 25.07 -33.55
CA PHE A 342 30.10 23.73 -32.95
C PHE A 342 30.28 23.84 -31.43
N ALA A 343 29.21 23.56 -30.69
CA ALA A 343 29.01 24.09 -29.33
C ALA A 343 29.34 23.10 -28.19
N GLU A 344 30.59 22.66 -28.09
CA GLU A 344 31.09 21.89 -26.92
C GLU A 344 32.13 22.66 -26.08
N ASN A 345 32.77 23.70 -26.65
CA ASN A 345 33.86 24.39 -25.95
C ASN A 345 33.33 25.44 -24.96
N LEU A 346 33.53 25.19 -23.66
CA LEU A 346 33.05 26.01 -22.56
C LEU A 346 33.54 27.48 -22.62
N PHE A 347 34.76 27.70 -23.13
CA PHE A 347 35.34 29.04 -23.30
C PHE A 347 34.55 29.87 -24.32
N VAL A 348 34.18 29.27 -25.46
CA VAL A 348 33.40 29.94 -26.53
C VAL A 348 32.02 30.35 -26.02
N ASN A 349 31.36 29.48 -25.24
CA ASN A 349 30.10 29.83 -24.57
C ASN A 349 30.26 31.00 -23.58
N GLY A 350 31.37 31.04 -22.82
CA GLY A 350 31.70 32.19 -21.96
C GLY A 350 31.86 33.49 -22.73
N CYS A 351 32.61 33.48 -23.84
CA CYS A 351 32.77 34.64 -24.72
C CYS A 351 31.42 35.11 -25.32
N LEU A 352 30.52 34.19 -25.69
CA LEU A 352 29.18 34.53 -26.19
C LEU A 352 28.31 35.19 -25.11
N PHE A 353 28.31 34.67 -23.88
CA PHE A 353 27.60 35.32 -22.76
C PHE A 353 28.18 36.72 -22.47
N PHE A 354 29.50 36.87 -22.49
CA PHE A 354 30.16 38.16 -22.29
C PHE A 354 29.76 39.17 -23.37
N ALA A 355 29.92 38.81 -24.65
CA ALA A 355 29.61 39.69 -25.77
C ALA A 355 28.12 40.10 -25.79
N GLY A 356 27.21 39.14 -25.59
CA GLY A 356 25.77 39.41 -25.55
C GLY A 356 25.35 40.31 -24.38
N THR A 357 25.94 40.14 -23.19
CA THR A 357 25.62 40.97 -22.02
C THR A 357 26.27 42.36 -22.06
N TRP A 358 27.44 42.49 -22.68
CA TRP A 358 28.08 43.78 -22.93
C TRP A 358 27.32 44.59 -23.98
N PHE A 359 26.97 43.98 -25.12
CA PHE A 359 26.16 44.62 -26.16
C PHE A 359 24.79 45.06 -25.65
N ARG A 360 24.14 44.24 -24.80
CA ARG A 360 22.90 44.61 -24.09
C ARG A 360 23.07 45.90 -23.29
N ASN A 361 24.12 45.98 -22.46
CA ASN A 361 24.34 47.12 -21.58
C ASN A 361 24.63 48.39 -22.40
N LEU A 362 25.42 48.27 -23.47
CA LEU A 362 25.70 49.34 -24.42
C LEU A 362 24.43 49.84 -25.12
N ALA A 363 23.55 48.94 -25.56
CA ALA A 363 22.27 49.30 -26.16
C ALA A 363 21.33 50.02 -25.16
N VAL A 364 21.23 49.55 -23.91
CA VAL A 364 20.42 50.22 -22.87
C VAL A 364 20.98 51.60 -22.52
N ALA A 365 22.30 51.73 -22.34
CA ALA A 365 22.95 53.00 -22.02
C ALA A 365 22.68 54.06 -23.10
N LEU A 366 22.90 53.72 -24.37
CA LEU A 366 22.63 54.60 -25.51
C LEU A 366 21.13 54.94 -25.65
N ALA A 367 20.25 53.95 -25.56
CA ALA A 367 18.80 54.18 -25.68
C ALA A 367 18.21 54.99 -24.51
N SER A 368 18.79 54.90 -23.30
CA SER A 368 18.27 55.60 -22.13
C SER A 368 18.36 57.13 -22.23
N GLY A 369 19.33 57.66 -23.01
CA GLY A 369 19.60 59.09 -23.18
C GLY A 369 20.00 59.87 -21.91
N LYS A 370 20.11 59.20 -20.74
CA LYS A 370 20.22 59.84 -19.42
C LYS A 370 21.63 60.19 -18.97
N LEU A 371 22.65 59.67 -19.66
CA LEU A 371 24.06 59.87 -19.34
C LEU A 371 24.72 60.72 -20.43
N LYS A 372 25.52 61.72 -20.05
CA LYS A 372 26.29 62.59 -20.96
C LYS A 372 27.70 62.82 -20.42
N GLY A 373 28.66 63.00 -21.33
CA GLY A 373 30.07 63.23 -20.96
C GLY A 373 30.75 62.02 -20.33
N GLY A 374 31.78 62.28 -19.52
CA GLY A 374 32.70 61.23 -19.01
C GLY A 374 32.05 60.11 -18.19
N LEU A 375 30.88 60.35 -17.57
CA LEU A 375 30.12 59.32 -16.85
C LEU A 375 29.63 58.19 -17.77
N LEU A 376 29.14 58.54 -18.97
CA LEU A 376 28.75 57.54 -19.99
C LEU A 376 29.97 56.73 -20.45
N GLY A 377 31.14 57.37 -20.55
CA GLY A 377 32.41 56.70 -20.86
C GLY A 377 32.79 55.69 -19.78
N TRP A 378 32.78 56.09 -18.50
CA TRP A 378 33.11 55.22 -17.36
C TRP A 378 32.16 54.02 -17.23
N GLU A 379 30.86 54.24 -17.43
CA GLU A 379 29.85 53.19 -17.33
C GLU A 379 29.94 52.15 -18.46
N LEU A 380 30.35 52.56 -19.67
CA LEU A 380 30.59 51.67 -20.81
C LEU A 380 31.97 50.97 -20.80
N LEU A 381 33.02 51.65 -20.32
CA LEU A 381 34.40 51.14 -20.35
C LEU A 381 34.79 50.32 -19.12
N VAL A 382 34.21 50.59 -17.94
CA VAL A 382 34.61 49.94 -16.68
C VAL A 382 33.49 49.09 -16.10
N TRP A 383 32.30 49.68 -15.86
CA TRP A 383 31.20 48.95 -15.21
C TRP A 383 30.55 47.91 -16.12
N SER A 384 30.28 48.24 -17.38
CA SER A 384 29.62 47.32 -18.33
C SER A 384 30.44 46.05 -18.60
N PRO A 385 31.78 46.09 -18.81
CA PRO A 385 32.59 44.89 -18.94
C PRO A 385 32.65 44.05 -17.66
N LEU A 386 32.81 44.67 -16.49
CA LEU A 386 32.82 43.96 -15.19
C LEU A 386 31.51 43.19 -14.94
N GLN A 387 30.37 43.84 -15.17
CA GLN A 387 29.04 43.21 -15.11
C GLN A 387 28.87 42.07 -16.13
N SER A 388 29.48 42.20 -17.31
CA SER A 388 29.41 41.18 -18.36
C SER A 388 30.31 39.99 -18.04
N LEU A 389 31.47 40.22 -17.41
CA LEU A 389 32.40 39.18 -16.96
C LEU A 389 31.77 38.32 -15.85
N THR A 390 31.19 38.95 -14.82
CA THR A 390 30.53 38.20 -13.73
C THR A 390 29.31 37.43 -14.23
N THR A 391 28.52 38.01 -15.14
CA THR A 391 27.38 37.30 -15.77
C THR A 391 27.86 36.12 -16.64
N ALA A 392 28.96 36.27 -17.38
CA ALA A 392 29.52 35.20 -18.20
C ALA A 392 30.10 34.06 -17.35
N VAL A 393 30.82 34.37 -16.27
CA VAL A 393 31.31 33.37 -15.31
C VAL A 393 30.15 32.62 -14.66
N ALA A 394 29.09 33.32 -14.23
CA ALA A 394 27.90 32.68 -13.67
C ALA A 394 27.19 31.77 -14.69
N GLY A 395 27.03 32.21 -15.95
CA GLY A 395 26.44 31.40 -17.03
C GLY A 395 27.26 30.15 -17.35
N VAL A 396 28.59 30.28 -17.41
CA VAL A 396 29.53 29.15 -17.57
C VAL A 396 29.45 28.18 -16.39
N LEU A 397 29.38 28.67 -15.16
CA LEU A 397 29.32 27.86 -13.95
C LEU A 397 27.99 27.08 -13.84
N VAL A 398 26.88 27.68 -14.27
CA VAL A 398 25.58 26.99 -14.41
C VAL A 398 25.63 25.92 -15.50
N LEU A 399 26.22 26.21 -16.68
CA LEU A 399 26.41 25.19 -17.74
C LEU A 399 27.32 24.04 -17.29
N TRP A 400 28.35 24.32 -16.50
CA TRP A 400 29.26 23.32 -15.96
C TRP A 400 28.58 22.39 -14.94
N LEU A 401 27.80 22.95 -14.01
CA LEU A 401 27.03 22.18 -13.02
C LEU A 401 25.92 21.32 -13.66
N PHE A 402 25.09 21.91 -14.53
CA PHE A 402 23.88 21.26 -15.04
C PHE A 402 24.05 20.56 -16.39
N GLY A 403 25.05 20.93 -17.19
CA GLY A 403 25.29 20.33 -18.51
C GLY A 403 25.48 18.81 -18.44
N ARG A 404 26.20 18.31 -17.43
CA ARG A 404 26.42 16.87 -17.22
C ARG A 404 25.15 16.10 -16.85
N HIS A 405 24.12 16.76 -16.31
CA HIS A 405 22.81 16.15 -16.03
C HIS A 405 21.86 16.22 -17.23
N LEU A 406 21.99 17.25 -18.08
CA LEU A 406 21.18 17.42 -19.29
C LEU A 406 21.61 16.50 -20.45
N ALA A 407 22.90 16.13 -20.51
CA ALA A 407 23.42 15.23 -21.56
C ALA A 407 22.88 13.78 -21.47
N ILE A 408 22.51 13.31 -20.28
CA ILE A 408 22.22 11.88 -19.99
C ILE A 408 20.87 11.39 -20.54
N ARG A 409 20.10 12.22 -21.27
CA ARG A 409 18.79 11.83 -21.86
C ARG A 409 18.66 12.06 -23.37
N VAL A 410 19.75 11.87 -24.13
CA VAL A 410 19.78 12.08 -25.59
C VAL A 410 20.31 10.88 -26.39
N SER A 411 20.97 9.88 -25.77
CA SER A 411 21.49 8.69 -26.46
C SER A 411 20.42 7.65 -26.81
N ASP A 412 19.39 7.49 -25.98
CA ASP A 412 18.55 6.29 -25.97
C ASP A 412 17.25 6.45 -26.80
N VAL A 413 17.35 7.08 -27.97
CA VAL A 413 16.39 6.91 -29.08
C VAL A 413 17.15 6.98 -30.40
N MET A 414 17.29 5.84 -31.08
CA MET A 414 17.67 5.73 -32.48
C MET A 414 16.70 4.78 -33.19
#